data_AF-A0A955FV46-F1
#
_entry.id   AF-A0A955FV46-F1
#
_cell.length_a   1.000
_cell.length_b   1.000
_cell.length_c   1.000
_cell.angle_alpha   90.00
_cell.angle_beta   90.00
_cell.angle_gamma   90.00
#
_symmetry.space_group_name_H-M   'P 1'
#
loop_
_entity.id
_entity.type
_entity.pdbx_description
1 polymer ?
#
loop_
_entity_poly.entity_id
_entity_poly.type
_entity_poly.pdbx_seq_one_letter_code
_entity_poly.pdbx_strand_id
1 'polypeptide(L)'
;MDIASLGIYTLLLVVVTLLVVWLVTNKKSVKVSTKHLVLGAILMSALGPLGEIFVGTVYQYVAGFPLWQYQIFPVHHAYTSLYAPVIWAVGGVELCLMDAYLRGKTASRMWRHIFLAVDILIVELLINIGFVLAFGQMIFRYTPGDLLHFSSLQTLPFYFIAGLVFTGAFKILKPNSYRAALLFGFIMFVVVFLAN
;
A
#
# COMPACT_ATOMS: atom_id res chain seq x y z
N MET A 1 8.13 -19.56 3.15
CA MET A 1 6.66 -19.52 3.16
C MET A 1 6.18 -20.29 1.95
N ASP A 2 5.33 -21.30 2.14
CA ASP A 2 4.74 -22.07 1.04
C ASP A 2 3.54 -21.34 0.42
N ILE A 3 2.99 -21.89 -0.67
CA ILE A 3 1.83 -21.32 -1.40
C ILE A 3 0.58 -21.25 -0.52
N ALA A 4 0.38 -22.23 0.37
CA ALA A 4 -0.79 -22.24 1.25
C ALA A 4 -0.73 -21.08 2.25
N SER A 5 0.44 -20.87 2.84
CA SER A 5 0.74 -19.75 3.75
C SER A 5 0.62 -18.40 3.05
N LEU A 6 1.02 -18.32 1.76
CA LEU A 6 0.82 -17.13 0.94
C LEU A 6 -0.68 -16.85 0.70
N GLY A 7 -1.49 -17.87 0.45
CA GLY A 7 -2.94 -17.74 0.31
C GLY A 7 -3.61 -17.25 1.61
N ILE A 8 -3.21 -17.80 2.76
CA ILE A 8 -3.68 -17.35 4.08
C ILE A 8 -3.26 -15.89 4.31
N TYR A 9 -2.05 -15.53 3.91
CA TYR A 9 -1.58 -14.14 3.99
C TYR A 9 -2.43 -13.19 3.15
N THR A 10 -2.69 -13.53 1.88
CA THR A 10 -3.57 -12.72 1.01
C THR A 10 -4.95 -12.56 1.64
N LEU A 11 -5.50 -13.63 2.21
CA LEU A 11 -6.80 -13.58 2.88
C LEU A 11 -6.76 -12.64 4.10
N LEU A 12 -5.74 -12.76 4.96
CA LEU A 12 -5.57 -11.91 6.13
C LEU A 12 -5.44 -10.43 5.74
N LEU A 13 -4.60 -10.15 4.74
CA LEU A 13 -4.43 -8.81 4.17
C LEU A 13 -5.77 -8.22 3.73
N VAL A 14 -6.53 -8.94 2.90
CA VAL A 14 -7.83 -8.48 2.40
C VAL A 14 -8.83 -8.28 3.55
N VAL A 15 -8.90 -9.23 4.48
CA VAL A 15 -9.85 -9.17 5.61
C VAL A 15 -9.54 -8.00 6.52
N VAL A 16 -8.28 -7.81 6.93
CA VAL A 16 -7.87 -6.70 7.80
C VAL A 16 -8.15 -5.36 7.14
N THR A 17 -7.74 -5.18 5.88
CA THR A 17 -8.00 -3.95 5.15
C THR A 17 -9.50 -3.63 5.04
N LEU A 18 -10.31 -4.60 4.63
CA LEU A 18 -11.76 -4.38 4.51
C LEU A 18 -12.44 -4.17 5.87
N LEU A 19 -11.96 -4.81 6.93
CA LEU A 19 -12.44 -4.60 8.30
C LEU A 19 -12.14 -3.18 8.77
N VAL A 20 -10.93 -2.66 8.53
CA VAL A 20 -10.57 -1.28 8.88
C VAL A 20 -11.48 -0.29 8.13
N VAL A 21 -11.65 -0.46 6.81
CA VAL A 21 -12.59 0.37 6.03
C VAL A 21 -14.00 0.29 6.62
N TRP A 22 -14.50 -0.90 6.95
CA TRP A 22 -15.83 -1.08 7.53
C TRP A 22 -15.98 -0.39 8.90
N LEU A 23 -14.95 -0.44 9.74
CA LEU A 23 -14.95 0.23 11.05
C LEU A 23 -14.91 1.76 10.90
N VAL A 24 -13.98 2.29 10.10
CA VAL A 24 -13.82 3.75 9.90
C VAL A 24 -15.05 4.37 9.24
N THR A 25 -15.72 3.61 8.37
CA THR A 25 -16.96 4.05 7.71
C THR A 25 -18.19 3.98 8.62
N ASN A 26 -18.03 3.60 9.90
CA ASN A 26 -19.13 3.32 10.83
C ASN A 26 -20.12 2.32 10.24
N LYS A 27 -19.59 1.25 9.63
CA LYS A 27 -20.35 0.14 9.02
C LYS A 27 -21.21 0.57 7.83
N LYS A 28 -20.97 1.76 7.25
CA LYS A 28 -21.71 2.26 6.09
C LYS A 28 -21.09 1.75 4.80
N SER A 29 -21.92 1.24 3.90
CA SER A 29 -21.45 0.83 2.57
C SER A 29 -20.99 2.04 1.76
N VAL A 30 -19.72 2.05 1.37
CA VAL A 30 -19.17 3.06 0.47
C VAL A 30 -19.42 2.63 -0.97
N LYS A 31 -20.14 3.46 -1.73
CA LYS A 31 -20.43 3.17 -3.14
C LYS A 31 -19.30 3.68 -4.02
N VAL A 32 -18.51 2.75 -4.55
CA VAL A 32 -17.50 3.00 -5.58
C VAL A 32 -17.71 1.99 -6.71
N SER A 33 -17.74 2.44 -7.96
CA SER A 33 -17.92 1.53 -9.09
C SER A 33 -16.75 0.55 -9.21
N THR A 34 -17.00 -0.68 -9.64
CA THR A 34 -15.96 -1.71 -9.86
C THR A 34 -14.81 -1.20 -10.73
N LYS A 35 -15.12 -0.45 -11.80
CA LYS A 35 -14.10 0.15 -12.68
C LYS A 35 -13.12 1.06 -11.93
N HIS A 36 -13.59 1.81 -10.94
CA HIS A 36 -12.74 2.68 -10.12
C HIS A 36 -11.86 1.86 -9.18
N LEU A 37 -12.41 0.81 -8.56
CA LEU A 37 -11.65 -0.08 -7.68
C LEU A 37 -10.55 -0.83 -8.43
N VAL A 38 -10.88 -1.38 -9.60
CA VAL A 38 -9.91 -2.09 -10.47
C VAL A 38 -8.81 -1.15 -10.94
N LEU A 39 -9.15 0.07 -11.36
CA LEU A 39 -8.13 1.07 -11.73
C LEU A 39 -7.22 1.41 -10.55
N GLY A 40 -7.79 1.57 -9.35
CA GLY A 40 -7.02 1.86 -8.14
C GLY A 40 -6.06 0.75 -7.78
N ALA A 41 -6.54 -0.49 -7.83
CA ALA A 41 -5.73 -1.69 -7.61
C ALA A 41 -4.57 -1.78 -8.59
N ILE A 42 -4.83 -1.64 -9.90
CA ILE A 42 -3.76 -1.72 -10.92
C ILE A 42 -2.76 -0.58 -10.73
N LEU A 43 -3.24 0.65 -10.51
CA LEU A 43 -2.36 1.80 -10.34
C LEU A 43 -1.45 1.65 -9.12
N MET A 44 -1.99 1.24 -7.97
CA MET A 44 -1.16 1.05 -6.77
C MET A 44 -0.28 -0.19 -6.86
N SER A 45 -0.73 -1.27 -7.50
CA SER A 45 0.14 -2.42 -7.77
C SER A 45 1.41 -2.04 -8.53
N ALA A 46 1.37 -0.91 -9.26
CA ALA A 46 2.52 -0.32 -9.93
C ALA A 46 3.25 0.74 -9.10
N LEU A 47 2.54 1.75 -8.62
CA LEU A 47 3.15 2.87 -7.90
C LEU A 47 3.73 2.46 -6.55
N GLY A 48 3.15 1.47 -5.88
CA GLY A 48 3.58 0.98 -4.59
C GLY A 48 5.01 0.43 -4.61
N PRO A 49 5.31 -0.65 -5.37
CA PRO A 49 6.66 -1.20 -5.43
C PRO A 49 7.70 -0.20 -5.95
N LEU A 50 7.35 0.62 -6.95
CA LEU A 50 8.24 1.69 -7.43
C LEU A 50 8.51 2.74 -6.35
N GLY A 51 7.48 3.12 -5.59
CA GLY A 51 7.58 4.02 -4.46
C GLY A 51 8.44 3.45 -3.35
N GLU A 52 8.31 2.17 -3.04
CA GLU A 52 9.13 1.46 -2.07
C GLU A 52 10.61 1.46 -2.46
N ILE A 53 10.93 1.11 -3.70
CA ILE A 53 12.31 1.13 -4.21
C ILE A 53 12.87 2.54 -4.12
N PHE A 54 12.12 3.54 -4.58
CA PHE A 54 12.55 4.94 -4.57
C PHE A 54 12.78 5.45 -3.13
N VAL A 55 11.78 5.31 -2.26
CA VAL A 55 11.85 5.78 -0.87
C VAL A 55 12.92 5.01 -0.10
N GLY A 56 12.98 3.68 -0.23
CA GLY A 56 14.00 2.85 0.42
C GLY A 56 15.42 3.25 0.02
N THR A 57 15.66 3.46 -1.29
CA THR A 57 16.96 3.88 -1.81
C THR A 57 17.35 5.28 -1.33
N VAL A 58 16.45 6.26 -1.50
CA VAL A 58 16.72 7.66 -1.12
C VAL A 58 16.89 7.79 0.39
N TYR A 59 16.02 7.14 1.17
CA TYR A 59 16.11 7.18 2.62
C TYR A 59 17.42 6.56 3.10
N GLN A 60 17.82 5.39 2.58
CA GLN A 60 19.09 4.79 2.97
C GLN A 60 20.29 5.66 2.60
N TYR A 61 20.26 6.30 1.42
CA TYR A 61 21.32 7.22 1.01
C TYR A 61 21.45 8.42 1.96
N VAL A 62 20.33 8.97 2.43
CA VAL A 62 20.31 10.16 3.29
C VAL A 62 20.54 9.83 4.77
N ALA A 63 19.92 8.77 5.29
CA ALA A 63 19.93 8.41 6.71
C ALA A 63 21.08 7.45 7.07
N GLY A 64 21.68 6.77 6.10
CA GLY A 64 22.73 5.76 6.31
C GLY A 64 22.22 4.40 6.79
N PHE A 65 20.90 4.21 6.91
CA PHE A 65 20.26 2.95 7.27
C PHE A 65 18.90 2.80 6.54
N PRO A 66 18.41 1.58 6.30
CA PRO A 66 17.13 1.37 5.61
C PRO A 66 15.95 1.78 6.50
N LEU A 67 14.88 2.36 5.94
CA LEU A 67 13.69 2.71 6.73
C LEU A 67 12.93 1.47 7.19
N TRP A 68 12.79 0.49 6.31
CA TRP A 68 12.23 -0.83 6.59
C TRP A 68 13.00 -1.91 5.83
N GLN A 69 12.77 -3.15 6.23
CA GLN A 69 13.28 -4.33 5.56
C GLN A 69 12.16 -5.35 5.42
N TYR A 70 11.89 -5.76 4.18
CA TYR A 70 11.00 -6.90 3.92
C TYR A 70 11.61 -8.18 4.50
N GLN A 71 10.81 -8.93 5.25
CA GLN A 71 11.24 -10.17 5.91
C GLN A 71 10.72 -11.42 5.20
N ILE A 72 9.90 -11.29 4.15
CA ILE A 72 9.24 -12.42 3.48
C ILE A 72 9.33 -12.34 1.95
N PHE A 73 9.66 -13.51 1.37
CA PHE A 73 9.46 -14.04 0.01
C PHE A 73 9.38 -13.12 -1.23
N PRO A 74 10.12 -13.54 -2.27
CA PRO A 74 11.53 -13.22 -2.39
C PRO A 74 11.75 -11.71 -2.34
N VAL A 75 12.76 -11.33 -1.58
CA VAL A 75 13.07 -9.96 -1.23
C VAL A 75 14.04 -9.41 -2.28
N HIS A 76 13.68 -8.31 -2.94
CA HIS A 76 14.55 -7.62 -3.89
C HIS A 76 15.26 -6.48 -3.17
N HIS A 77 16.57 -6.62 -2.96
CA HIS A 77 17.44 -5.63 -2.32
C HIS A 77 16.97 -5.11 -0.94
N ALA A 78 16.22 -5.91 -0.18
CA ALA A 78 15.63 -5.58 1.13
C ALA A 78 14.49 -4.54 1.14
N TYR A 79 14.30 -3.75 0.07
CA TYR A 79 13.30 -2.68 0.04
C TYR A 79 11.90 -3.11 -0.43
N THR A 80 11.80 -4.15 -1.25
CA THR A 80 10.52 -4.63 -1.80
C THR A 80 10.50 -6.15 -1.97
N SER A 81 9.37 -6.72 -2.37
CA SER A 81 9.19 -8.16 -2.63
C SER A 81 8.41 -8.41 -3.93
N LEU A 82 8.52 -9.59 -4.52
CA LEU A 82 7.66 -9.97 -5.65
C LEU A 82 6.16 -9.98 -5.28
N TYR A 83 5.85 -9.98 -3.98
CA TYR A 83 4.49 -9.92 -3.49
C TYR A 83 3.97 -8.49 -3.25
N ALA A 84 4.85 -7.49 -3.27
CA ALA A 84 4.49 -6.08 -3.12
C ALA A 84 3.36 -5.63 -4.07
N PRO A 85 3.31 -6.03 -5.37
CA PRO A 85 2.20 -5.67 -6.25
C PRO A 85 0.83 -6.11 -5.71
N VAL A 86 0.74 -7.25 -5.01
CA VAL A 86 -0.50 -7.76 -4.41
C VAL A 86 -0.87 -6.93 -3.17
N ILE A 87 0.09 -6.66 -2.29
CA ILE A 87 -0.11 -5.80 -1.10
C ILE A 87 -0.67 -4.44 -1.54
N TRP A 88 0.01 -3.81 -2.50
CA TRP A 88 -0.37 -2.49 -2.97
C TRP A 88 -1.64 -2.51 -3.82
N ALA A 89 -1.98 -3.60 -4.52
CA ALA A 89 -3.29 -3.73 -5.17
C ALA A 89 -4.43 -3.65 -4.16
N VAL A 90 -4.32 -4.34 -3.02
CA VAL A 90 -5.31 -4.28 -1.93
C VAL A 90 -5.35 -2.87 -1.33
N GLY A 91 -4.19 -2.26 -1.07
CA GLY A 91 -4.11 -0.86 -0.63
C GLY A 91 -4.73 0.14 -1.63
N GLY A 92 -4.66 -0.13 -2.93
CA GLY A 92 -5.33 0.68 -3.96
C GLY A 92 -6.85 0.62 -3.91
N VAL A 93 -7.41 -0.54 -3.56
CA VAL A 93 -8.86 -0.70 -3.31
C VAL A 93 -9.26 0.08 -2.06
N GLU A 94 -8.52 -0.07 -0.98
CA GLU A 94 -8.72 0.66 0.29
C GLU A 94 -8.71 2.17 0.06
N LEU A 95 -7.66 2.71 -0.57
CA LEU A 95 -7.53 4.12 -0.89
C LEU A 95 -8.72 4.65 -1.68
N CYS A 96 -9.24 3.88 -2.65
CA CYS A 96 -10.42 4.28 -3.40
C CYS A 96 -11.67 4.38 -2.53
N LEU A 97 -11.89 3.41 -1.64
CA LEU A 97 -13.02 3.38 -0.72
C LEU A 97 -12.91 4.54 0.29
N MET A 98 -11.73 4.73 0.87
CA MET A 98 -11.49 5.74 1.90
C MET A 98 -11.51 7.15 1.34
N ASP A 99 -10.90 7.40 0.18
CA ASP A 99 -11.00 8.70 -0.50
C ASP A 99 -12.45 9.01 -0.92
N ALA A 100 -13.23 8.00 -1.33
CA ALA A 100 -14.66 8.17 -1.60
C ALA A 100 -15.48 8.47 -0.34
N TYR A 101 -15.17 7.84 0.78
CA TYR A 101 -15.85 8.08 2.05
C TYR A 101 -15.53 9.45 2.64
N LEU A 102 -14.26 9.87 2.57
CA LEU A 102 -13.77 11.13 3.13
C LEU A 102 -14.12 12.34 2.27
N ARG A 103 -14.48 12.14 0.99
CA ARG A 103 -14.97 13.21 0.11
C ARG A 103 -16.19 13.91 0.74
N GLY A 104 -16.06 15.22 0.96
CA GLY A 104 -17.12 16.04 1.57
C GLY A 104 -17.22 15.93 3.10
N LYS A 105 -16.39 15.09 3.75
CA LYS A 105 -16.33 14.96 5.21
C LYS A 105 -15.12 15.65 5.86
N THR A 106 -14.11 15.94 5.07
CA THR A 106 -12.87 16.60 5.51
C THR A 106 -12.89 18.08 5.16
N ALA A 107 -12.35 18.92 6.04
CA ALA A 107 -12.29 20.38 5.86
C ALA A 107 -11.55 20.81 4.57
N SER A 108 -10.56 20.04 4.11
CA SER A 108 -9.80 20.36 2.90
C SER A 108 -9.25 19.11 2.20
N ARG A 109 -8.74 19.30 0.97
CA ARG A 109 -7.99 18.24 0.27
C ARG A 109 -6.78 17.78 1.09
N MET A 110 -6.07 18.69 1.73
CA MET A 110 -4.88 18.36 2.53
C MET A 110 -5.24 17.44 3.70
N TRP A 111 -6.27 17.80 4.47
CA TRP A 111 -6.76 16.97 5.58
C TRP A 111 -7.14 15.57 5.12
N ARG A 112 -7.78 15.44 3.96
CA ARG A 112 -8.09 14.13 3.39
C ARG A 112 -6.85 13.27 3.15
N HIS A 113 -5.76 13.83 2.63
CA HIS A 113 -4.54 13.07 2.36
C HIS A 113 -3.79 12.74 3.65
N ILE A 114 -3.87 13.59 4.67
CA ILE A 114 -3.36 13.27 6.01
C ILE A 114 -4.12 12.08 6.59
N PHE A 115 -5.45 12.08 6.54
CA PHE A 115 -6.25 10.95 7.00
C PHE A 115 -5.92 9.66 6.25
N LEU A 116 -5.79 9.71 4.92
CA LEU A 116 -5.40 8.53 4.13
C LEU A 116 -4.00 8.01 4.48
N ALA A 117 -3.05 8.90 4.77
CA ALA A 117 -1.70 8.49 5.17
C ALA A 117 -1.68 7.80 6.54
N VAL A 118 -2.46 8.32 7.50
CA VAL A 118 -2.64 7.72 8.82
C VAL A 118 -3.37 6.38 8.73
N ASP A 119 -4.39 6.29 7.86
CA ASP A 119 -5.16 5.07 7.63
C ASP A 119 -4.28 3.92 7.11
N ILE A 120 -3.44 4.19 6.10
CA ILE A 120 -2.45 3.22 5.60
C ILE A 120 -1.50 2.78 6.71
N LEU A 121 -1.00 3.70 7.55
CA LEU A 121 -0.13 3.37 8.68
C LEU A 121 -0.82 2.39 9.65
N ILE A 122 -2.10 2.62 9.96
CA ILE A 122 -2.89 1.76 10.83
C ILE A 122 -3.08 0.37 10.20
N VAL A 123 -3.44 0.32 8.91
CA VAL A 123 -3.63 -0.93 8.19
C VAL A 123 -2.33 -1.73 8.15
N GLU A 124 -1.20 -1.09 7.82
CA GLU A 124 0.12 -1.71 7.86
C GLU A 124 0.42 -2.29 9.25
N LEU A 125 0.27 -1.48 10.30
CA LEU A 125 0.51 -1.91 11.68
C LEU A 125 -0.29 -3.17 12.03
N LEU A 126 -1.59 -3.18 11.69
CA LEU A 126 -2.48 -4.30 11.97
C LEU A 126 -2.14 -5.54 11.14
N ILE A 127 -1.76 -5.38 9.87
CA ILE A 127 -1.31 -6.47 9.02
C ILE A 127 -0.04 -7.10 9.58
N ASN A 128 0.94 -6.30 9.98
CA ASN A 128 2.21 -6.76 10.53
C ASN A 128 2.02 -7.49 11.87
N ILE A 129 1.15 -6.97 12.76
CA ILE A 129 0.76 -7.64 14.01
C ILE A 129 0.04 -8.96 13.72
N GLY A 130 -0.96 -8.95 12.85
CA GLY A 130 -1.70 -10.15 12.47
C GLY A 130 -0.78 -11.22 11.89
N PHE A 131 0.27 -10.83 11.17
CA PHE A 131 1.24 -11.74 10.61
C PHE A 131 2.14 -12.38 11.68
N VAL A 132 2.59 -11.61 12.66
CA VAL A 132 3.32 -12.16 13.81
C VAL A 132 2.45 -13.14 14.59
N LEU A 133 1.16 -12.83 14.79
CA LEU A 133 0.25 -13.72 15.50
C LEU A 133 -0.03 -15.03 14.73
N ALA A 134 -0.12 -14.97 13.40
CA ALA A 134 -0.43 -16.13 12.56
C ALA A 134 0.80 -16.99 12.24
N PHE A 135 1.97 -16.37 12.07
CA PHE A 135 3.17 -17.02 11.50
C PHE A 135 4.45 -16.81 12.29
N GLY A 136 4.44 -16.03 13.39
CA GLY A 136 5.61 -15.79 14.24
C GLY A 136 6.69 -14.89 13.63
N GLN A 137 6.39 -14.19 12.54
CA GLN A 137 7.34 -13.32 11.82
C GLN A 137 6.65 -12.04 11.35
N MET A 138 7.40 -10.97 11.08
CA MET A 138 6.87 -9.73 10.49
C MET A 138 6.88 -9.79 8.97
N ILE A 139 6.10 -8.94 8.30
CA ILE A 139 6.22 -8.71 6.85
C ILE A 139 7.28 -7.66 6.59
N PHE A 140 7.15 -6.55 7.28
CA PHE A 140 8.06 -5.42 7.25
C PHE A 140 8.63 -5.23 8.64
N ARG A 141 9.95 -5.24 8.77
CA ARG A 141 10.59 -4.79 10.00
C ARG A 141 11.07 -3.37 9.77
N TYR A 142 10.48 -2.42 10.50
CA TYR A 142 10.93 -1.04 10.48
C TYR A 142 12.21 -0.88 11.30
N THR A 143 13.21 -0.18 10.75
CA THR A 143 14.47 0.05 11.46
C THR A 143 14.29 1.05 12.60
N PRO A 144 13.55 2.17 12.42
CA PRO A 144 13.12 2.97 13.56
C PRO A 144 12.36 2.09 14.57
N GLY A 145 12.69 2.25 15.84
CA GLY A 145 12.10 1.47 16.94
C GLY A 145 10.78 2.00 17.47
N ASP A 146 10.26 3.08 16.89
CA ASP A 146 8.92 3.52 17.21
C ASP A 146 7.88 2.50 16.73
N LEU A 147 6.72 2.47 17.38
CA LEU A 147 5.65 1.48 17.12
C LEU A 147 6.14 0.01 17.16
N LEU A 148 7.16 -0.28 17.98
CA LEU A 148 7.72 -1.62 18.21
C LEU A 148 8.19 -2.32 16.91
N HIS A 149 8.72 -1.57 15.95
CA HIS A 149 9.20 -2.06 14.64
C HIS A 149 8.11 -2.61 13.70
N PHE A 150 6.83 -2.60 14.09
CA PHE A 150 5.72 -3.02 13.24
C PHE A 150 5.33 -1.96 12.19
N SER A 151 5.66 -0.71 12.44
CA SER A 151 5.53 0.41 11.52
C SER A 151 6.46 1.54 12.00
N SER A 152 6.38 2.73 11.41
CA SER A 152 7.05 3.92 11.94
C SER A 152 6.32 5.20 11.55
N LEU A 153 6.21 6.15 12.47
CA LEU A 153 5.74 7.51 12.20
C LEU A 153 6.62 8.23 11.17
N GLN A 154 7.87 7.79 10.99
CA GLN A 154 8.75 8.31 9.93
C GLN A 154 8.25 7.97 8.53
N THR A 155 7.32 7.03 8.35
CA THR A 155 6.72 6.74 7.04
C THR A 155 5.62 7.69 6.63
N LEU A 156 4.99 8.40 7.58
CA LEU A 156 3.84 9.26 7.33
C LEU A 156 4.06 10.28 6.20
N PRO A 157 5.21 10.99 6.10
CA PRO A 157 5.46 11.90 4.99
C PRO A 157 5.45 11.20 3.63
N PHE A 158 5.99 9.97 3.55
CA PHE A 158 6.02 9.19 2.32
C PHE A 158 4.63 8.69 1.94
N TYR A 159 3.81 8.24 2.90
CA TYR A 159 2.42 7.87 2.63
C TYR A 159 1.57 9.06 2.19
N PHE A 160 1.79 10.23 2.79
CA PHE A 160 1.12 11.46 2.35
C PHE A 160 1.46 11.81 0.90
N ILE A 161 2.75 11.78 0.54
CA ILE A 161 3.21 12.02 -0.83
C ILE A 161 2.66 10.96 -1.79
N ALA A 162 2.71 9.68 -1.42
CA ALA A 162 2.16 8.58 -2.22
C ALA A 162 0.66 8.79 -2.48
N GLY A 163 -0.12 9.20 -1.48
CA GLY A 163 -1.53 9.54 -1.66
C GLY A 163 -1.76 10.71 -2.63
N LEU A 164 -0.90 11.73 -2.62
CA LEU A 164 -0.98 12.85 -3.58
C LEU A 164 -0.67 12.38 -5.00
N VAL A 165 0.39 11.58 -5.18
CA VAL A 165 0.78 11.00 -6.48
C VAL A 165 -0.33 10.09 -7.00
N PHE A 166 -0.85 9.19 -6.16
CA PHE A 166 -1.96 8.31 -6.51
C PHE A 166 -3.19 9.08 -6.97
N THR A 167 -3.69 10.05 -6.18
CA THR A 167 -4.88 10.80 -6.57
C THR A 167 -4.67 11.67 -7.80
N GLY A 168 -3.45 12.16 -8.04
CA GLY A 168 -3.06 12.87 -9.26
C GLY A 168 -3.10 11.95 -10.48
N ALA A 169 -2.36 10.84 -10.44
CA ALA A 169 -2.31 9.85 -11.50
C ALA A 169 -3.70 9.28 -11.79
N PHE A 170 -4.48 8.94 -10.75
CA PHE A 170 -5.83 8.41 -10.91
C PHE A 170 -6.75 9.38 -11.67
N LYS A 171 -6.68 10.70 -11.40
CA LYS A 171 -7.46 11.71 -12.14
C LYS A 171 -7.09 11.78 -13.61
N ILE A 172 -5.79 11.74 -13.92
CA ILE A 172 -5.28 11.80 -15.30
C ILE A 172 -5.68 10.55 -16.08
N LEU A 173 -5.61 9.38 -15.44
CA LEU A 173 -5.81 8.09 -16.09
C LEU A 173 -7.29 7.67 -16.15
N LYS A 174 -8.16 8.17 -15.27
CA LYS A 174 -9.59 7.82 -15.21
C LYS A 174 -10.31 7.90 -16.58
N PRO A 175 -10.12 8.96 -17.42
CA PRO A 175 -10.75 9.06 -18.74
C PRO A 175 -10.34 7.92 -19.70
N ASN A 176 -9.08 7.48 -19.68
CA ASN A 176 -8.51 6.43 -20.54
C ASN A 176 -8.13 5.14 -19.77
N SER A 177 -8.85 4.92 -18.67
CA SER A 177 -8.56 3.97 -17.58
C SER A 177 -8.02 2.60 -17.99
N TYR A 178 -8.57 1.97 -19.04
CA TYR A 178 -8.11 0.63 -19.45
C TYR A 178 -6.74 0.63 -20.12
N ARG A 179 -6.46 1.57 -21.04
CA ARG A 179 -5.19 1.59 -21.78
C ARG A 179 -4.03 2.03 -20.89
N ALA A 180 -4.29 2.97 -19.99
CA ALA A 180 -3.29 3.42 -19.03
C ALA A 180 -2.97 2.34 -17.98
N ALA A 181 -3.99 1.67 -17.45
CA ALA A 181 -3.80 0.56 -16.52
C ALA A 181 -3.01 -0.61 -17.16
N LEU A 182 -3.27 -0.93 -18.43
CA LEU A 182 -2.50 -1.93 -19.17
C LEU A 182 -1.04 -1.52 -19.38
N LEU A 183 -0.79 -0.25 -19.73
CA LEU A 183 0.57 0.26 -19.90
C LEU A 183 1.35 0.23 -18.58
N PHE A 184 0.76 0.69 -17.48
CA PHE A 184 1.39 0.65 -16.16
C PHE A 184 1.59 -0.79 -15.66
N GLY A 185 0.61 -1.68 -15.87
CA GLY A 185 0.75 -3.11 -15.58
C GLY A 185 1.87 -3.77 -16.39
N PHE A 186 2.03 -3.39 -17.66
CA PHE A 186 3.11 -3.89 -18.52
C PHE A 186 4.48 -3.37 -18.07
N ILE A 187 4.61 -2.07 -17.77
CA ILE A 187 5.84 -1.49 -17.22
C ILE A 187 6.24 -2.23 -15.94
N MET A 188 5.28 -2.58 -15.08
CA MET A 188 5.55 -3.35 -13.88
C MET A 188 6.02 -4.77 -14.14
N PHE A 189 5.42 -5.47 -15.10
CA PHE A 189 5.91 -6.78 -15.50
C PHE A 189 7.38 -6.70 -15.92
N VAL A 190 7.76 -5.67 -16.69
CA VAL A 190 9.15 -5.48 -17.12
C VAL A 190 10.07 -5.13 -15.95
N VAL A 191 9.71 -4.14 -15.12
CA VAL A 191 10.58 -3.66 -14.03
C VAL A 191 10.74 -4.69 -12.90
N VAL A 192 9.67 -5.39 -12.52
CA VAL A 192 9.70 -6.32 -11.40
C VAL A 192 10.17 -7.71 -11.80
N PHE A 193 9.85 -8.18 -13.01
CA PHE A 193 10.13 -9.55 -13.43
C PHE A 193 11.26 -9.68 -14.46
N LEU A 194 11.57 -8.66 -15.26
CA LEU A 194 12.59 -8.74 -16.31
C LEU A 194 13.87 -7.93 -16.02
N ALA A 195 13.84 -6.98 -15.09
CA ALA A 195 15.02 -6.18 -14.72
C ALA A 195 15.83 -6.79 -13.55
N ASN A 196 15.61 -8.07 -13.23
CA ASN A 196 16.43 -8.84 -12.29
C ASN A 196 17.65 -9.43 -12.97
#